data_AF-A0A8J7HTL4-F1
#
_entry.id   AF-A0A8J7HTL4-F1
#
_cell.length_a   1.000
_cell.length_b   1.000
_cell.length_c   1.000
_cell.angle_alpha   90.00
_cell.angle_beta   90.00
_cell.angle_gamma   90.00
#
_symmetry.space_group_name_H-M   'P 1'
#
loop_
_entity.id
_entity.type
_entity.pdbx_description
1 polymer ?
#
loop_
_entity_poly.entity_id
_entity_poly.type
_entity_poly.pdbx_seq_one_letter_code
_entity_poly.pdbx_strand_id
1 'polypeptide(L)'
;MSVKLLPDLEELAEGLGFTGILGIILIPVFLPVIGSVGRPIAKAAVKRGILFYQKNKAALTELGETWQDIIAEAKAEVAEPPMKSAQPTKISN
;
A
#
# COMPACT_ATOMS: atom_id res chain seq x y z
N MET A 1 20.41 -31.31 -17.66
CA MET A 1 19.63 -30.78 -16.52
C MET A 1 19.45 -29.30 -16.73
N SER A 2 18.24 -28.85 -17.02
CA SER A 2 17.92 -27.42 -17.04
C SER A 2 17.85 -26.96 -15.59
N VAL A 3 18.89 -26.28 -15.12
CA VAL A 3 18.86 -25.63 -13.81
C VAL A 3 17.87 -24.48 -13.94
N LYS A 4 16.69 -24.60 -13.34
CA LYS A 4 15.75 -23.48 -13.21
C LYS A 4 16.45 -22.40 -12.40
N LEU A 5 16.90 -21.35 -13.09
CA LEU A 5 17.69 -20.27 -12.52
C LEU A 5 16.83 -19.24 -11.77
N LEU A 6 15.50 -19.36 -11.88
CA LEU A 6 14.52 -18.44 -11.32
C LEU A 6 13.44 -19.25 -10.59
N PRO A 7 13.04 -18.86 -9.37
CA PRO A 7 11.82 -19.36 -8.76
C PRO A 7 10.62 -18.94 -9.62
N ASP A 8 9.60 -19.79 -9.67
CA ASP A 8 8.38 -19.52 -10.41
C ASP A 8 7.70 -18.29 -9.74
N LEU A 9 7.39 -17.24 -10.52
CA LEU A 9 6.94 -15.93 -10.00
C LEU A 9 5.71 -16.04 -9.09
N GLU A 10 4.92 -17.07 -9.32
CA GLU A 10 3.73 -17.43 -8.54
C GLU A 10 4.10 -17.87 -7.11
N GLU A 11 5.22 -18.59 -6.94
CA GLU A 11 5.72 -19.02 -5.62
C GLU A 11 6.22 -17.83 -4.79
N LEU A 12 6.81 -16.81 -5.44
CA LEU A 12 7.18 -15.56 -4.78
C LEU A 12 5.96 -14.70 -4.43
N ALA A 13 4.95 -14.67 -5.32
CA ALA A 13 3.71 -13.94 -5.09
C ALA A 13 2.89 -14.57 -3.95
N GLU A 14 2.77 -15.90 -3.91
CA GLU A 14 2.09 -16.64 -2.85
C GLU A 14 2.87 -16.59 -1.53
N GLY A 15 4.19 -16.82 -1.57
CA GLY A 15 5.03 -16.81 -0.37
C GLY A 15 5.14 -15.47 0.34
N LEU A 16 4.88 -14.36 -0.37
CA LEU A 16 4.88 -13.01 0.16
C LEU A 16 3.47 -12.37 0.25
N GLY A 17 2.42 -13.07 -0.21
CA GLY A 17 1.04 -12.59 -0.20
C GLY A 17 0.70 -11.49 -1.22
N PHE A 18 1.51 -11.31 -2.27
CA PHE A 18 1.31 -10.29 -3.32
C PHE A 18 0.61 -10.88 -4.56
N THR A 19 -0.59 -11.42 -4.40
CA THR A 19 -1.39 -11.84 -5.56
C THR A 19 -2.11 -10.62 -6.18
N GLY A 20 -1.80 -10.27 -7.44
CA GLY A 20 -2.48 -9.19 -8.18
C GLY A 20 -1.57 -8.09 -8.74
N ILE A 21 -2.11 -6.88 -8.96
CA ILE A 21 -1.39 -5.74 -9.57
C ILE A 21 -0.11 -5.39 -8.80
N LEU A 22 -0.13 -5.50 -7.47
CA LEU A 22 1.05 -5.31 -6.62
C LEU A 22 2.18 -6.28 -6.97
N GLY A 23 1.84 -7.54 -7.27
CA GLY A 23 2.82 -8.55 -7.70
C GLY A 23 3.55 -8.08 -8.95
N ILE A 24 2.82 -7.68 -10.00
CA ILE A 24 3.34 -7.25 -11.31
C ILE A 24 4.28 -6.05 -11.21
N ILE A 25 3.92 -5.06 -10.38
CA ILE A 25 4.73 -3.85 -10.17
C ILE A 25 6.03 -4.17 -9.43
N LEU A 26 6.00 -5.15 -8.53
CA LEU A 26 7.13 -5.51 -7.68
C LEU A 26 8.11 -6.50 -8.33
N ILE A 27 7.72 -7.22 -9.39
CA ILE A 27 8.58 -8.13 -10.16
C ILE A 27 9.96 -7.54 -10.48
N PRO A 28 10.10 -6.36 -11.12
CA PRO A 28 11.40 -5.81 -11.51
C PRO A 28 12.28 -5.38 -10.32
N VAL A 29 11.71 -5.19 -9.13
CA VAL A 29 12.45 -4.83 -7.91
C VAL A 29 13.13 -6.05 -7.29
N PHE A 30 12.48 -7.21 -7.35
CA PHE A 30 12.95 -8.44 -6.69
C PHE A 30 13.71 -9.38 -7.63
N LEU A 31 13.43 -9.38 -8.94
CA LEU A 31 14.17 -10.17 -9.94
C LEU A 31 15.71 -9.99 -9.89
N PRO A 32 16.28 -8.77 -9.67
CA PRO A 32 17.73 -8.57 -9.65
C PRO A 32 18.41 -9.18 -8.41
N VAL A 33 17.67 -9.46 -7.33
CA VAL A 33 18.27 -9.83 -6.03
C VAL A 33 18.86 -11.25 -6.05
N ILE A 34 18.46 -12.09 -7.01
CA ILE A 34 18.78 -13.52 -7.04
C ILE A 34 20.17 -13.82 -7.66
N GLY A 35 20.89 -12.82 -8.20
CA GLY A 35 22.20 -13.03 -8.86
C GLY A 35 23.24 -11.90 -8.70
N SER A 36 24.51 -12.21 -8.98
CA SER A 36 25.66 -11.29 -8.84
C SER A 36 25.57 -10.00 -9.66
N VAL A 37 24.76 -9.99 -10.73
CA VAL A 37 24.57 -8.85 -11.65
C VAL A 37 23.51 -7.85 -11.16
N GLY A 38 22.61 -8.23 -10.25
CA GLY A 38 21.52 -7.32 -9.85
C GLY A 38 21.82 -6.44 -8.65
N ARG A 39 22.91 -6.68 -7.91
CA ARG A 39 23.39 -5.78 -6.84
C ARG A 39 23.55 -4.30 -7.28
N PRO A 40 24.16 -3.96 -8.43
CA PRO A 40 24.24 -2.57 -8.90
C PRO A 40 22.87 -1.97 -9.24
N ILE A 41 21.95 -2.77 -9.81
CA ILE A 41 20.58 -2.34 -10.15
C ILE A 41 19.80 -2.05 -8.88
N ALA A 42 19.80 -2.98 -7.91
CA ALA A 42 19.16 -2.79 -6.61
C ALA A 42 19.72 -1.55 -5.89
N LYS A 43 21.04 -1.36 -5.90
CA LYS A 43 21.68 -0.17 -5.30
C LYS A 43 21.24 1.14 -5.99
N ALA A 44 21.08 1.14 -7.31
CA ALA A 44 20.58 2.29 -8.04
C ALA A 44 19.09 2.57 -7.75
N ALA A 45 18.26 1.52 -7.68
CA ALA A 45 16.86 1.61 -7.33
C ALA A 45 16.67 2.19 -5.92
N VAL A 46 17.42 1.67 -4.93
CA VAL A 46 17.40 2.19 -3.54
C VAL A 46 17.79 3.67 -3.51
N LYS A 47 18.89 4.07 -4.15
CA LYS A 47 19.31 5.48 -4.21
C LYS A 47 18.24 6.39 -4.81
N ARG A 48 17.63 5.96 -5.92
CA ARG A 48 16.55 6.70 -6.58
C ARG A 48 15.31 6.77 -5.70
N GLY A 49 14.95 5.68 -5.03
CA GLY A 49 13.83 5.63 -4.09
C GLY A 49 14.02 6.57 -2.92
N ILE A 50 15.21 6.60 -2.31
CA ILE A 50 15.55 7.56 -1.26
C ILE A 50 15.42 8.99 -1.75
N LEU A 51 15.98 9.31 -2.92
CA LEU A 51 15.90 10.67 -3.48
C LEU A 51 14.46 11.07 -3.81
N PHE A 52 13.68 10.15 -4.37
CA PHE A 52 12.27 10.37 -4.66
C PHE A 52 11.47 10.63 -3.38
N TYR A 53 11.66 9.81 -2.35
CA TYR A 53 11.01 10.02 -1.06
C TYR A 53 11.37 11.38 -0.45
N GLN A 54 12.64 11.77 -0.45
CA GLN A 54 13.06 13.07 0.06
C GLN A 54 12.43 14.23 -0.71
N LYS A 55 12.41 14.16 -2.05
CA LYS A 55 11.82 15.19 -2.91
C LYS A 55 10.31 15.32 -2.74
N ASN A 56 9.63 14.21 -2.47
CA ASN A 56 8.17 14.18 -2.32
C ASN A 56 7.72 14.15 -0.86
N LYS A 57 8.62 14.26 0.11
CA LYS A 57 8.30 14.15 1.54
C LYS A 57 7.21 15.13 1.95
N ALA A 58 7.31 16.38 1.51
CA ALA A 58 6.31 17.40 1.81
C ALA A 58 4.92 17.05 1.24
N ALA A 59 4.87 16.62 -0.03
CA ALA A 59 3.63 16.18 -0.66
C ALA A 59 3.05 14.93 0.03
N LEU A 60 3.88 14.00 0.49
CA LEU A 60 3.44 12.84 1.27
C LEU A 60 2.88 13.23 2.65
N THR A 61 3.41 14.30 3.27
CA THR A 61 2.86 14.85 4.51
C THR A 61 1.46 15.44 4.29
N GLU A 62 1.28 16.27 3.26
CA GLU A 62 -0.02 16.85 2.91
C GLU A 62 -1.06 15.78 2.55
N LEU A 63 -0.66 14.78 1.76
CA LEU A 63 -1.49 13.61 1.47
C LEU A 63 -1.84 12.83 2.75
N GLY A 64 -0.89 12.70 3.68
CA GLY A 64 -1.10 12.05 4.96
C GLY A 64 -2.14 12.76 5.81
N GLU A 65 -2.11 14.09 5.87
CA GLU A 65 -3.10 14.91 6.56
C GLU A 65 -4.50 14.73 5.94
N THR A 66 -4.62 14.88 4.61
CA THR A 66 -5.89 14.68 3.90
C THR A 66 -6.42 13.25 4.10
N TRP A 67 -5.53 12.26 4.13
CA TRP A 67 -5.89 10.87 4.39
C TRP A 67 -6.36 10.64 5.84
N GLN A 68 -5.75 11.30 6.82
CA GLN A 68 -6.23 11.26 8.21
C GLN A 68 -7.63 11.87 8.32
N ASP A 69 -7.92 12.94 7.58
CA ASP A 69 -9.26 13.55 7.57
C ASP A 69 -10.30 12.56 7.04
N ILE A 70 -10.02 11.89 5.91
CA ILE A 70 -10.90 10.85 5.35
C ILE A 70 -11.08 9.68 6.33
N ILE A 71 -10.01 9.23 7.00
CA ILE A 71 -10.11 8.18 8.02
C ILE A 71 -10.97 8.63 9.20
N ALA A 72 -10.82 9.88 9.63
CA ALA A 72 -11.59 10.43 10.75
C ALA A 72 -13.08 10.50 10.39
N GLU A 73 -13.41 10.95 9.18
CA GLU A 73 -14.77 10.96 8.63
C GLU A 73 -15.36 9.55 8.58
N ALA A 74 -14.66 8.59 7.96
CA ALA A 74 -15.11 7.20 7.88
C ALA A 74 -15.29 6.56 9.28
N LYS A 75 -14.42 6.88 10.24
CA LYS A 75 -14.57 6.42 11.63
C LYS A 75 -15.80 7.02 12.30
N ALA A 76 -16.10 8.29 12.04
CA ALA A 76 -17.31 8.93 12.56
C ALA A 76 -18.57 8.26 11.98
N GLU A 77 -18.59 7.97 10.67
CA GLU A 77 -19.69 7.27 10.01
C GLU A 77 -19.89 5.85 10.56
N VAL A 78 -18.81 5.10 10.81
CA VAL A 78 -18.90 3.74 11.39
C VAL A 78 -19.26 3.77 12.87
N ALA A 79 -18.86 4.81 13.61
CA ALA A 79 -19.14 4.96 15.03
C ALA A 79 -20.53 5.56 15.32
N GLU A 80 -21.21 6.15 14.33
CA GLU A 80 -22.60 6.57 14.46
C GLU A 80 -23.50 5.34 14.62
N PRO A 81 -24.11 5.13 15.81
CA PRO A 81 -25.08 4.06 15.97
C PRO A 81 -26.35 4.38 15.15
N PRO A 82 -27.02 3.37 14.58
CA PRO A 82 -28.29 3.60 13.92
C PRO A 82 -29.31 4.11 14.95
N MET A 83 -29.82 5.32 14.72
CA MET A 83 -30.97 5.97 15.35
C MET A 83 -30.79 6.68 16.71
N LYS A 84 -30.83 8.02 16.64
CA LYS A 84 -31.51 8.89 17.63
C LYS A 84 -32.30 10.02 16.95
N SER A 85 -32.84 9.80 15.76
CA SER A 85 -33.66 10.78 15.02
C SER A 85 -35.14 10.39 14.88
N ALA A 86 -35.61 9.41 15.65
CA ALA A 86 -37.03 9.14 15.84
C ALA A 86 -37.42 9.31 17.32
N GLN A 87 -37.32 10.54 17.84
CA GLN A 87 -38.15 10.91 18.99
C GLN A 87 -39.52 11.31 18.43
N PRO A 88 -40.60 10.55 18.68
CA PRO A 88 -41.93 11.01 18.32
C PRO A 88 -42.22 12.22 19.21
N THR A 89 -42.40 13.39 18.58
CA THR A 89 -42.97 14.57 19.21
C THR A 89 -44.28 14.15 19.89
N LYS A 90 -44.25 13.97 21.22
CA LYS A 90 -45.43 13.78 22.04
C LYS A 90 -46.23 15.08 21.95
N ILE A 91 -47.20 15.11 21.05
CA ILE A 91 -48.18 16.18 20.98
C ILE A 91 -49.08 16.01 22.22
N SER A 92 -48.93 16.95 23.15
CA SER A 92 -49.75 17.10 24.36
C SER A 92 -51.19 17.41 23.97
N ASN A 93 -52.17 16.78 24.61
CA ASN A 93 -53.58 17.13 24.54
C ASN A 93 -54.20 17.14 25.94
#